data_AF-N1UA59-F1
#
_entry.id   AF-N1UA59-F1
#
_cell.length_a   1.000
_cell.length_b   1.000
_cell.length_c   1.000
_cell.angle_alpha   90.00
_cell.angle_beta   90.00
_cell.angle_gamma   90.00
#
_symmetry.space_group_name_H-M   'P 1'
#
loop_
_entity.id
_entity.type
_entity.pdbx_description
1 polymer ?
#
loop_
_entity_poly.entity_id
_entity_poly.type
_entity_poly.pdbx_seq_one_letter_code
_entity_poly.pdbx_strand_id
1 'polypeptide(L)'
;MKVKVAHLFRKIEEMDRDILELGKIQERISSDRDYSEILKDSIRKEMANLESGKAEILSLKIKEEPAKIGFVKNSGKSSPAEMKNLYSSREKNLTREISVEIPDPKPQTTRKTIHKY
;
A
#
# COMPACT_ATOMS: atom_id res chain seq x y z
N MET A 1 -17.15 3.80 16.23
CA MET A 1 -15.90 3.19 15.71
C MET A 1 -14.73 3.83 16.45
N LYS A 2 -13.81 3.06 17.05
CA LYS A 2 -12.64 3.61 17.78
C LYS A 2 -11.42 3.63 16.85
N VAL A 3 -10.91 4.80 16.50
CA VAL A 3 -9.69 4.94 15.68
C VAL A 3 -8.48 5.00 16.60
N LYS A 4 -7.55 4.07 16.43
CA LYS A 4 -6.26 4.06 17.13
C LYS A 4 -5.28 4.98 16.42
N VAL A 5 -4.39 5.61 17.18
CA VAL A 5 -3.28 6.43 16.67
C VAL A 5 -2.46 5.69 15.60
N ALA A 6 -2.24 4.37 15.77
CA ALA A 6 -1.53 3.55 14.78
C ALA A 6 -2.21 3.53 13.40
N HIS A 7 -3.54 3.64 13.33
CA HIS A 7 -4.26 3.71 12.05
C HIS A 7 -4.06 5.06 11.36
N LEU A 8 -3.92 6.15 12.13
CA LEU A 8 -3.62 7.48 11.60
C LEU A 8 -2.21 7.52 11.01
N PHE A 9 -1.22 6.95 11.69
CA PHE A 9 0.14 6.84 11.15
C PHE A 9 0.20 6.00 9.87
N ARG A 10 -0.49 4.85 9.85
CA ARG A 10 -0.58 4.04 8.62
C ARG A 10 -1.20 4.84 7.47
N LYS A 11 -2.22 5.66 7.76
CA LYS A 11 -2.85 6.50 6.73
C LYS A 11 -1.89 7.58 6.22
N ILE A 12 -1.08 8.18 7.08
CA ILE A 12 -0.03 9.13 6.67
C ILE A 12 0.99 8.45 5.76
N GLU A 13 1.45 7.24 6.09
CA GLU A 13 2.38 6.49 5.24
C GLU A 13 1.78 6.13 3.88
N GLU A 14 0.48 5.82 3.82
CA GLU A 14 -0.24 5.64 2.55
C GLU A 14 -0.21 6.92 1.73
N MET A 15 -0.56 8.06 2.34
CA MET A 15 -0.58 9.36 1.66
C MET A 15 0.81 9.80 1.17
N ASP A 16 1.87 9.53 1.94
CA ASP A 16 3.25 9.82 1.54
C ASP A 16 3.68 8.99 0.31
N ARG A 17 3.22 7.73 0.21
CA ARG A 17 3.45 6.91 -1.00
C ARG A 17 2.69 7.47 -2.20
N ASP A 18 1.42 7.81 -2.01
CA ASP A 18 0.56 8.34 -3.07
C ASP A 18 1.14 9.65 -3.64
N ILE A 19 1.60 10.57 -2.79
CA ILE A 19 2.26 11.81 -3.21
C ILE A 19 3.50 11.52 -4.09
N LEU A 20 4.33 10.56 -3.67
CA LEU A 20 5.54 10.19 -4.41
C LEU A 20 5.20 9.58 -5.77
N GLU A 21 4.19 8.71 -5.83
CA GLU A 21 3.73 8.10 -7.07
C GLU A 21 3.11 9.13 -8.03
N LEU A 22 2.29 10.05 -7.52
CA LEU A 22 1.73 11.14 -8.29
C LEU A 22 2.81 12.06 -8.86
N GLY A 23 3.86 12.37 -8.10
CA GLY A 23 5.02 13.12 -8.59
C GLY A 23 5.72 12.43 -9.76
N LYS A 24 5.95 11.12 -9.66
CA LYS A 24 6.52 10.32 -10.77
C LYS A 24 5.62 10.32 -12.01
N ILE A 25 4.30 10.25 -11.83
CA ILE A 25 3.34 10.30 -12.94
C ILE A 25 3.40 11.68 -13.60
N GLN A 26 3.41 12.76 -12.80
CA GLN A 26 3.48 14.13 -13.29
C GLN A 26 4.72 14.37 -14.16
N GLU A 27 5.89 13.87 -13.75
CA GLU A 27 7.15 14.00 -14.50
C GLU A 27 7.14 13.26 -15.84
N ARG A 28 6.36 12.17 -15.95
CA ARG A 28 6.27 11.34 -17.16
C ARG A 28 5.26 11.85 -18.19
N ILE A 29 4.46 12.86 -17.86
CA ILE A 29 3.50 13.44 -18.79
C ILE A 29 4.25 14.24 -19.86
N SER A 30 4.20 13.76 -21.11
CA SER A 30 4.71 14.48 -22.29
C SER A 30 4.08 15.86 -22.38
N SER A 31 4.88 16.89 -22.69
CA SER A 31 4.40 18.27 -22.87
C SER A 31 3.80 18.54 -24.25
N ASP A 32 3.80 17.57 -25.16
CA ASP A 32 3.43 17.79 -26.57
C ASP A 32 1.93 17.72 -26.83
N ARG A 33 1.12 17.48 -25.79
CA ARG A 33 -0.34 17.34 -25.91
C ARG A 33 -1.03 18.51 -25.22
N ASP A 34 -2.08 19.01 -25.85
CA ASP A 34 -2.82 20.20 -25.38
C ASP A 34 -3.39 20.03 -23.96
N TYR A 35 -3.70 18.80 -23.55
CA TYR A 35 -4.25 18.51 -22.21
C TYR A 35 -3.18 18.34 -21.13
N SER A 36 -1.89 18.29 -21.49
CA SER A 36 -0.82 17.89 -20.58
C SER A 36 -0.65 18.84 -19.40
N GLU A 37 -0.74 20.15 -19.63
CA GLU A 37 -0.60 21.14 -18.55
C GLU A 37 -1.79 21.09 -17.58
N ILE A 38 -3.01 20.93 -18.11
CA ILE A 38 -4.22 20.75 -17.27
C ILE A 38 -4.09 19.50 -16.40
N LEU A 39 -3.57 18.40 -16.96
CA LEU A 39 -3.38 17.16 -16.22
C LEU A 39 -2.30 17.30 -15.14
N LYS A 40 -1.16 17.93 -15.46
CA LYS A 40 -0.10 18.21 -14.48
C LYS A 40 -0.61 19.09 -13.35
N ASP A 41 -1.39 20.12 -13.63
CA ASP A 41 -1.98 21.00 -12.62
C ASP A 41 -3.01 20.27 -11.75
N SER A 42 -3.83 19.40 -12.34
CA SER A 42 -4.74 18.55 -11.58
C SER A 42 -3.98 17.63 -10.61
N ILE A 43 -2.86 17.05 -11.04
CA ILE A 43 -2.02 16.19 -10.19
C ILE A 43 -1.37 17.01 -9.07
N ARG A 44 -0.83 18.20 -9.37
CA ARG A 44 -0.27 19.10 -8.35
C ARG A 44 -1.30 19.48 -7.29
N LYS A 45 -2.53 19.78 -7.72
CA LYS A 45 -3.63 20.09 -6.80
C LYS A 45 -3.95 18.90 -5.90
N GLU A 46 -3.97 17.69 -6.46
CA GLU A 46 -4.23 16.49 -5.65
C GLU A 46 -3.11 16.20 -4.65
N MET A 47 -1.84 16.36 -5.06
CA MET A 47 -0.71 16.27 -4.13
C MET A 47 -0.83 17.27 -2.98
N ALA A 48 -1.22 18.52 -3.26
CA ALA A 48 -1.45 19.54 -2.23
C ALA A 48 -2.63 19.18 -1.29
N ASN A 49 -3.69 18.57 -1.82
CA ASN A 49 -4.82 18.08 -1.00
C ASN A 49 -4.36 16.98 -0.04
N LEU A 50 -3.52 16.04 -0.52
CA LEU A 50 -2.95 14.99 0.32
C LEU A 50 -2.03 15.57 1.40
N GLU A 51 -1.18 16.55 1.07
CA GLU A 51 -0.35 17.25 2.05
C GLU A 51 -1.19 17.96 3.12
N SER A 52 -2.27 18.65 2.71
CA SER A 52 -3.21 19.28 3.63
C SER A 52 -3.87 18.27 4.56
N GLY A 53 -4.37 17.15 4.02
CA GLY A 53 -4.98 16.09 4.83
C GLY A 53 -4.01 15.46 5.82
N LYS A 54 -2.72 15.34 5.45
CA LYS A 54 -1.66 14.89 6.38
C LYS A 54 -1.47 15.89 7.52
N ALA A 55 -1.41 17.19 7.21
CA ALA A 55 -1.30 18.23 8.23
C ALA A 55 -2.52 18.24 9.18
N GLU A 56 -3.72 18.03 8.65
CA GLU A 56 -4.95 17.91 9.44
C GLU A 56 -4.87 16.73 10.41
N ILE A 57 -4.48 15.54 9.95
CA ILE A 57 -4.33 14.35 10.81
C ILE A 57 -3.33 14.61 11.95
N LEU A 58 -2.21 15.27 11.64
CA LEU A 58 -1.19 15.60 12.63
C LEU A 58 -1.64 16.69 13.61
N SER A 59 -2.55 17.56 13.20
CA SER A 59 -3.11 18.62 14.04
C SER A 59 -4.14 18.13 15.06
N LEU A 60 -4.62 16.88 14.93
CA LEU A 60 -5.62 16.29 15.81
C LEU A 60 -5.10 16.22 17.25
N LYS A 61 -5.67 17.07 18.12
CA LYS A 61 -5.44 17.01 19.56
C LYS A 61 -6.31 15.92 20.16
N ILE A 62 -5.69 14.96 20.85
CA ILE A 62 -6.41 14.00 21.67
C ILE A 62 -6.97 14.78 22.86
N LYS A 63 -8.29 14.90 22.95
CA LYS A 63 -8.93 15.29 24.21
C LYS A 63 -8.70 14.13 25.16
N GLU A 64 -7.69 14.24 26.02
CA GLU A 64 -7.56 13.35 27.16
C GLU A 64 -8.83 13.50 27.99
N GLU A 65 -9.72 12.50 27.93
CA GLU A 65 -10.50 12.26 29.15
C GLU A 65 -9.49 11.86 30.22
N PRO A 66 -9.59 12.40 31.45
CA PRO A 66 -8.76 11.97 32.56
C PRO A 66 -9.22 10.56 32.97
N ALA A 67 -8.89 9.58 32.14
CA ALA A 67 -9.03 8.18 32.45
C ALA A 67 -7.98 7.91 33.54
N LYS A 68 -8.49 7.87 34.77
CA LYS A 68 -7.82 7.36 35.98
C LYS A 68 -6.67 6.44 35.59
N ILE A 69 -5.47 6.82 36.01
CA ILE A 69 -4.25 6.02 35.94
C ILE A 69 -4.45 4.76 36.79
N GLY A 70 -5.30 3.85 36.31
CA GLY A 70 -5.39 2.49 36.75
C GLY A 70 -4.35 1.75 35.94
N PHE A 71 -3.16 1.63 36.51
CA PHE A 71 -2.18 0.63 36.09
C PHE A 71 -2.93 -0.69 35.86
N VAL A 72 -3.15 -1.06 34.60
CA VAL A 72 -3.53 -2.42 34.24
C VAL A 72 -2.25 -3.25 34.44
N LYS A 73 -1.97 -3.57 35.70
CA LYS A 73 -1.22 -4.76 36.07
C LYS A 73 -2.08 -5.93 35.62
N ASN A 74 -1.54 -6.69 34.66
CA ASN A 74 -1.90 -8.01 34.13
C ASN A 74 -1.81 -7.92 32.60
N SER A 75 -1.02 -8.69 31.85
CA SER A 75 -0.30 -9.93 32.12
C SER A 75 0.45 -10.30 30.83
N GLY A 76 1.65 -10.85 30.93
CA GLY A 76 2.24 -11.66 29.86
C GLY A 76 3.63 -11.21 29.42
N LYS A 77 4.65 -11.91 29.92
CA LYS A 77 6.03 -11.83 29.47
C LYS A 77 6.08 -12.21 27.98
N SER A 78 6.21 -11.25 27.06
CA SER A 78 6.53 -11.56 25.67
C SER A 78 8.01 -11.93 25.59
N SER A 79 8.28 -13.23 25.41
CA SER A 79 9.64 -13.73 25.18
C SER A 79 10.12 -13.27 23.79
N PRO A 80 11.41 -12.94 23.60
CA PRO A 80 11.98 -12.61 22.29
C PRO A 80 11.72 -13.66 21.19
N ALA A 81 11.41 -14.90 21.58
CA ALA A 81 11.03 -15.98 20.66
C ALA A 81 9.67 -15.75 19.96
N GLU A 82 8.72 -15.05 20.59
CA GLU A 82 7.39 -14.79 20.02
C GLU A 82 7.45 -13.71 18.93
N MET A 83 8.34 -12.72 19.05
CA MET A 83 8.54 -11.72 18.00
C MET A 83 9.14 -12.31 16.71
N LYS A 84 9.98 -13.35 16.81
CA LYS A 84 10.50 -14.05 15.62
C LYS A 84 9.40 -14.79 14.84
N ASN A 85 8.38 -15.32 15.53
CA ASN A 85 7.29 -16.04 14.89
C ASN A 85 6.31 -15.11 14.13
N LEU A 86 6.22 -13.83 14.49
CA LEU A 86 5.42 -12.85 13.75
C LEU A 86 6.04 -12.51 12.39
N TYR A 87 7.36 -12.40 12.31
CA TYR A 87 8.06 -12.16 11.04
C TYR A 87 8.00 -13.39 10.13
N SER A 88 8.22 -14.58 10.69
CA SER A 88 8.18 -15.84 9.93
C SER A 88 6.77 -16.22 9.46
N SER A 89 5.72 -15.84 10.20
CA SER A 89 4.33 -16.04 9.77
C SER A 89 3.91 -15.09 8.65
N ARG A 90 4.57 -13.92 8.52
CA ARG A 90 4.30 -12.98 7.41
C ARG A 90 4.87 -13.47 6.09
N GLU A 91 6.07 -14.07 6.11
CA GLU A 91 6.69 -14.67 4.92
C GLU A 91 5.91 -15.87 4.39
N LYS A 92 5.42 -16.75 5.28
CA LYS A 92 4.64 -17.94 4.89
C LYS A 92 3.30 -17.60 4.24
N ASN A 93 2.69 -16.49 4.60
CA ASN A 93 1.44 -16.04 3.97
C ASN A 93 1.69 -15.27 2.66
N LEU A 94 2.86 -14.63 2.51
CA LEU A 94 3.25 -13.99 1.24
C LEU A 94 3.51 -15.00 0.11
N THR A 95 4.04 -16.19 0.45
CA THR A 95 4.25 -17.27 -0.53
C THR A 95 3.01 -18.12 -0.84
N ARG A 96 1.97 -18.06 0.00
CA ARG A 96 0.74 -18.85 -0.22
C ARG A 96 -0.26 -18.19 -1.16
N GLU A 97 -0.20 -16.86 -1.30
CA GLU A 97 -1.16 -16.10 -2.13
C GLU A 97 -0.70 -15.89 -3.58
N ILE A 98 0.47 -16.41 -3.99
CA ILE A 98 0.92 -16.41 -5.39
C ILE A 98 1.29 -17.84 -5.79
N SER A 99 0.31 -18.74 -5.78
CA SER A 99 0.35 -19.95 -6.61
C SER A 99 -0.70 -19.76 -7.68
N VAL A 100 -0.37 -19.00 -8.73
CA VAL A 100 -1.13 -19.05 -9.97
C VAL A 100 -0.62 -20.30 -10.68
N GLU A 101 -1.45 -21.35 -10.71
CA GLU A 101 -1.23 -22.46 -11.63
C GLU A 101 -1.25 -21.88 -13.05
N ILE A 102 -0.08 -21.83 -13.68
CA ILE A 102 0.03 -21.60 -15.11
C ILE A 102 -0.41 -22.92 -15.74
N PRO A 103 -1.56 -22.99 -16.44
CA PRO A 103 -1.93 -24.20 -17.14
C PRO A 103 -0.85 -24.52 -18.17
N ASP A 104 -0.35 -25.75 -18.17
CA ASP A 104 0.63 -26.23 -19.14
C ASP A 104 0.17 -25.88 -20.57
N PRO A 105 1.06 -25.35 -21.42
CA PRO A 105 0.73 -25.17 -22.82
C PRO A 105 0.39 -26.54 -23.42
N LYS A 106 -0.86 -26.69 -23.90
CA LYS A 106 -1.28 -27.87 -24.66
C LYS A 106 -0.25 -28.13 -25.77
N PRO A 107 0.23 -29.37 -25.96
CA PRO A 107 1.12 -29.68 -27.06
C PRO A 107 0.43 -29.35 -28.39
N GLN A 108 0.97 -28.38 -29.11
CA GLN A 108 0.56 -28.11 -30.48
C GLN A 108 0.88 -29.36 -31.31
N THR A 109 -0.15 -29.98 -31.86
CA THR A 109 0.03 -31.07 -32.83
C THR A 109 0.54 -30.45 -34.12
N THR A 110 1.83 -30.63 -34.43
CA THR A 110 2.37 -30.26 -35.74
C THR A 110 1.75 -31.19 -36.78
N ARG A 111 0.73 -30.72 -37.50
CA ARG A 111 0.25 -31.39 -38.71
C ARG A 111 1.36 -31.27 -39.76
N LYS A 112 2.01 -32.39 -40.08
CA LYS A 112 2.90 -32.47 -41.24
C LYS A 112 2.07 -32.30 -42.51
N THR A 113 2.30 -31.22 -43.26
CA THR A 113 1.74 -31.02 -44.59
C THR A 113 2.40 -32.02 -45.54
N ILE A 114 1.70 -33.07 -45.93
CA ILE A 114 2.15 -33.99 -46.97
C ILE A 114 1.97 -33.27 -48.31
N HIS A 115 3.07 -32.91 -48.98
CA HIS A 115 3.03 -32.53 -50.39
C HIS A 115 2.86 -33.81 -51.21
N LYS A 116 1.72 -33.93 -51.90
CA LYS A 116 1.58 -34.93 -52.96
C LYS A 116 2.21 -34.34 -54.22
N TYR A 117 3.22 -35.02 -54.74
CA TYR A 117 3.68 -34.87 -56.12
C TYR A 117 2.76 -35.66 -57.04
#